data_AF-A0A511W275-F1
#
_entry.id   AF-A0A511W275-F1
#
_cell.length_a   1.000
_cell.length_b   1.000
_cell.length_c   1.000
_cell.angle_alpha   90.00
_cell.angle_beta   90.00
_cell.angle_gamma   90.00
#
_symmetry.space_group_name_H-M   'P 1'
#
loop_
_entity.id
_entity.type
_entity.pdbx_description
1 polymer ?
#
loop_
_entity_poly.entity_id
_entity_poly.type
_entity_poly.pdbx_seq_one_letter_code
_entity_poly.pdbx_strand_id
1 'polypeptide(L)'
;MDNYKKIEGFIDKNIWVTRKSRIEAEARMIRNHNFLQFTLVYYTFFILAFSIWLLVTENYNISIFTVILSVGLFGFNIYFNSIGFNEKALKYKESYLELTQLQYKMEQLLDEEEGIKTEEFHDLKSDYQQILSKTDNHSELDYLKVLIKHNNLTSIRSLLYFYTFNFIKYAVFTCILVLPLILIIFVI
;
A
#
# COMPACT_ATOMS: atom_id res chain seq x y z
N MET A 1 6.44 -13.72 -37.16
CA MET A 1 7.02 -14.53 -36.06
C MET A 1 7.81 -13.68 -35.05
N ASP A 2 8.66 -12.74 -35.48
CA ASP A 2 9.43 -11.88 -34.56
C ASP A 2 8.54 -10.87 -33.79
N ASN A 3 7.53 -10.27 -34.44
CA ASN A 3 6.60 -9.34 -33.79
C ASN A 3 5.67 -10.01 -32.77
N TYR A 4 5.22 -11.24 -33.04
CA TYR A 4 4.42 -12.04 -32.10
C TYR A 4 5.16 -12.27 -30.78
N LYS A 5 6.40 -12.78 -30.86
CA LYS A 5 7.24 -12.99 -29.67
C LYS A 5 7.53 -11.70 -28.90
N LYS A 6 7.64 -10.56 -29.61
CA LYS A 6 7.83 -9.25 -28.97
C LYS A 6 6.59 -8.81 -28.20
N ILE A 7 5.39 -9.02 -28.73
CA ILE A 7 4.13 -8.67 -28.07
C ILE A 7 3.88 -9.57 -26.87
N GLU A 8 3.96 -10.88 -27.06
CA GLU A 8 3.82 -11.88 -25.99
C GLU A 8 4.81 -11.60 -24.84
N GLY A 9 6.09 -11.39 -25.17
CA GLY A 9 7.10 -11.02 -24.18
C GLY A 9 6.83 -9.67 -23.49
N PHE A 10 6.18 -8.72 -24.17
CA PHE A 10 5.80 -7.44 -23.58
C PHE A 10 4.62 -7.58 -22.61
N ILE A 11 3.60 -8.35 -22.99
CA ILE A 11 2.45 -8.67 -22.14
C ILE A 11 2.93 -9.33 -20.85
N ASP A 12 3.72 -10.40 -20.95
CA ASP A 12 4.14 -11.18 -19.79
C ASP A 12 5.09 -10.42 -18.87
N LYS A 13 6.12 -9.77 -19.42
CA LYS A 13 7.19 -9.17 -18.61
C LYS A 13 6.88 -7.77 -18.11
N ASN A 14 6.08 -7.00 -18.86
CA ASN A 14 5.77 -5.62 -18.49
C ASN A 14 4.34 -5.49 -17.97
N ILE A 15 3.34 -5.78 -18.80
CA ILE A 15 1.93 -5.52 -18.42
C ILE A 15 1.52 -6.39 -17.24
N TRP A 16 1.73 -7.71 -17.33
CA TRP A 16 1.30 -8.63 -16.29
C TRP A 16 2.03 -8.37 -14.96
N VAL A 17 3.36 -8.19 -15.00
CA VAL A 17 4.17 -7.91 -13.80
C VAL A 17 3.75 -6.59 -13.16
N THR A 18 3.64 -5.51 -13.93
CA THR A 18 3.24 -4.19 -13.41
C THR A 18 1.82 -4.25 -12.85
N ARG A 19 0.89 -4.91 -13.57
CA ARG A 19 -0.50 -5.09 -13.13
C ARG A 19 -0.56 -5.79 -11.77
N LYS A 20 0.11 -6.94 -11.63
CA LYS A 20 0.13 -7.70 -10.36
C LYS A 20 0.80 -6.90 -9.24
N SER A 21 1.86 -6.16 -9.55
CA SER A 21 2.54 -5.32 -8.56
C SER A 21 1.66 -4.16 -8.09
N ARG A 22 0.86 -3.56 -8.98
CA ARG A 22 -0.13 -2.52 -8.62
C ARG A 22 -1.29 -3.04 -7.78
N ILE A 23 -1.74 -4.28 -8.00
CA ILE A 23 -2.72 -4.95 -7.12
C ILE A 23 -2.17 -5.10 -5.69
N GLU A 24 -0.92 -5.53 -5.56
CA GLU A 24 -0.28 -5.63 -4.23
C GLU A 24 -0.06 -4.24 -3.59
N ALA A 25 0.24 -3.22 -4.41
CA ALA A 25 0.36 -1.84 -3.95
C ALA A 25 -0.97 -1.30 -3.41
N GLU A 26 -2.10 -1.52 -4.11
CA GLU A 26 -3.45 -1.21 -3.63
C GLU A 26 -3.69 -1.87 -2.26
N ALA A 27 -3.49 -3.19 -2.17
CA ALA A 27 -3.72 -3.94 -0.93
C ALA A 27 -2.84 -3.43 0.22
N ARG A 28 -1.60 -3.00 -0.07
CA ARG A 28 -0.74 -2.35 0.93
C ARG A 28 -1.32 -1.02 1.39
N MET A 29 -1.75 -0.16 0.47
CA MET A 29 -2.30 1.16 0.82
C MET A 29 -3.57 1.04 1.65
N ILE A 30 -4.48 0.11 1.30
CA ILE A 30 -5.67 -0.20 2.10
C ILE A 30 -5.28 -0.66 3.51
N ARG A 31 -4.34 -1.60 3.62
CA ARG A 31 -3.89 -2.09 4.93
C ARG A 31 -3.25 -0.98 5.77
N ASN A 32 -2.49 -0.08 5.16
CA ASN A 32 -1.90 1.06 5.85
C ASN A 32 -2.98 2.05 6.30
N HIS A 33 -3.99 2.34 5.47
CA HIS A 33 -5.13 3.17 5.84
C HIS A 33 -5.87 2.59 7.04
N ASN A 34 -6.25 1.31 6.97
CA ASN A 34 -6.97 0.63 8.06
C ASN A 34 -6.13 0.59 9.34
N PHE A 35 -4.82 0.38 9.23
CA PHE A 35 -3.91 0.40 10.37
C PHE A 35 -3.89 1.78 11.06
N LEU A 36 -3.79 2.87 10.29
CA LEU A 36 -3.81 4.22 10.85
C LEU A 36 -5.16 4.57 11.47
N GLN A 37 -6.27 4.21 10.82
CA GLN A 37 -7.62 4.43 11.36
C GLN A 37 -7.82 3.66 12.68
N PHE A 38 -7.43 2.38 12.71
CA PHE A 38 -7.47 1.58 13.93
C PHE A 38 -6.62 2.20 15.04
N THR A 39 -5.41 2.66 14.72
CA THR A 39 -4.51 3.30 15.69
C THR A 39 -5.14 4.58 16.25
N LEU A 40 -5.72 5.42 15.40
CA LEU A 40 -6.42 6.64 15.84
C LEU A 40 -7.55 6.31 16.82
N VAL A 41 -8.43 5.38 16.47
CA VAL A 41 -9.53 4.94 17.35
C VAL A 41 -9.00 4.37 18.67
N TYR A 42 -7.96 3.55 18.61
CA TYR A 42 -7.31 2.95 19.78
C TYR A 42 -6.81 4.02 20.75
N TYR A 43 -6.08 5.03 20.27
CA TYR A 43 -5.58 6.10 21.13
C TYR A 43 -6.69 7.06 21.60
N THR A 44 -7.71 7.31 20.78
CA THR A 44 -8.89 8.07 21.21
C THR A 44 -9.57 7.38 22.40
N PHE A 45 -9.71 6.05 22.38
CA PHE A 45 -10.27 5.31 23.51
C PHE A 45 -9.48 5.53 24.81
N PHE A 46 -8.15 5.44 24.78
CA PHE A 46 -7.34 5.68 25.98
C PHE A 46 -7.42 7.11 26.49
N ILE A 47 -7.41 8.10 25.59
CA ILE A 47 -7.56 9.51 25.97
C ILE A 47 -8.91 9.73 26.66
N LEU A 48 -9.98 9.13 26.15
CA LEU A 48 -11.30 9.20 26.77
C LEU A 48 -11.33 8.49 28.13
N ALA A 49 -10.70 7.32 28.25
CA ALA A 49 -10.60 6.61 29.52
C ALA A 49 -9.83 7.43 30.58
N PHE A 50 -8.69 8.04 30.22
CA PHE A 50 -7.96 8.94 31.09
C PHE A 50 -8.75 10.19 31.44
N SER A 51 -9.51 10.74 30.48
CA SER A 51 -10.39 11.87 30.73
C SER A 51 -11.44 11.53 31.80
N ILE A 52 -12.06 10.34 31.73
CA ILE A 52 -13.02 9.85 32.74
C ILE A 52 -12.33 9.65 34.09
N TRP A 53 -11.15 9.05 34.10
CA TRP A 53 -10.39 8.81 35.33
C TRP A 53 -9.97 10.12 36.03
N LEU A 54 -9.67 11.15 35.26
CA LEU A 54 -9.39 12.48 35.79
C LEU A 54 -10.57 13.05 36.59
N LEU A 55 -11.82 12.82 36.19
CA LEU A 55 -13.00 13.28 36.93
C LEU A 55 -13.09 12.68 38.34
N VAL A 56 -12.51 11.50 38.55
CA VAL A 56 -12.56 10.80 39.85
C VAL A 56 -11.37 11.16 40.73
N THR A 57 -10.20 11.42 40.15
CA THR A 57 -8.94 11.58 40.90
C THR A 57 -8.50 13.02 41.10
N GLU A 58 -9.02 13.97 40.32
CA GLU A 58 -8.61 15.39 40.31
C GLU A 58 -7.08 15.59 40.17
N ASN A 59 -6.38 14.61 39.57
CA ASN A 59 -4.93 14.64 39.46
C ASN A 59 -4.46 15.58 38.33
N TYR A 60 -3.82 16.68 38.72
CA TYR A 60 -3.31 17.70 37.80
C TYR A 60 -2.34 17.15 36.74
N ASN A 61 -1.49 16.18 37.09
CA ASN A 61 -0.53 15.60 36.16
C ASN A 61 -1.23 14.78 35.06
N ILE A 62 -2.27 14.02 35.44
CA ILE A 62 -3.09 13.27 34.48
C ILE A 62 -3.83 14.23 33.55
N SER A 63 -4.28 15.37 34.07
CA SER A 63 -4.93 16.42 33.27
C SER A 63 -4.01 16.97 32.18
N ILE A 64 -2.81 17.45 32.54
CA ILE A 64 -1.84 17.96 31.58
C ILE A 64 -1.50 16.88 30.53
N PHE A 65 -1.24 15.65 30.99
CA PHE A 65 -0.86 14.56 30.11
C PHE A 65 -1.97 14.25 29.09
N THR A 66 -3.21 14.18 29.54
CA THR A 66 -4.38 13.92 28.69
C THR A 66 -4.57 15.02 27.65
N VAL A 67 -4.36 16.29 28.01
CA VAL A 67 -4.43 17.42 27.07
C VAL A 67 -3.32 17.34 26.02
N ILE A 68 -2.07 17.08 26.44
CA ILE A 68 -0.93 16.94 25.51
C ILE A 68 -1.17 15.80 24.53
N LEU A 69 -1.64 14.63 25.01
CA LEU A 69 -1.97 13.50 24.17
C LEU A 69 -3.10 13.83 23.19
N SER A 70 -4.11 14.58 23.62
CA SER A 70 -5.25 14.98 22.77
C SER A 70 -4.81 15.90 21.62
N VAL A 71 -4.01 16.92 21.92
CA VAL A 71 -3.48 17.84 20.91
C VAL A 71 -2.52 17.11 19.96
N GLY A 72 -1.69 16.23 20.50
CA GLY A 72 -0.81 15.37 19.71
C GLY A 72 -1.60 14.47 18.74
N LEU A 73 -2.61 13.77 19.25
CA LEU A 73 -3.46 12.89 18.44
C LEU A 73 -4.18 13.67 17.34
N PHE A 74 -4.64 14.89 17.62
CA PHE A 74 -5.25 15.77 16.63
C PHE A 74 -4.26 16.13 15.50
N GLY A 75 -3.03 16.51 15.85
CA GLY A 75 -1.98 16.78 14.86
C GLY A 75 -1.64 15.56 14.01
N PHE A 76 -1.51 14.38 14.63
CA PHE A 76 -1.31 13.12 13.91
C PHE A 76 -2.47 12.78 12.97
N ASN A 77 -3.72 13.03 13.40
CA ASN A 77 -4.89 12.80 12.57
C ASN A 77 -4.86 13.66 11.29
N ILE A 78 -4.56 14.95 11.40
CA ILE A 78 -4.39 15.84 10.23
C ILE A 78 -3.29 15.31 9.30
N TYR A 79 -2.13 14.95 9.86
CA TYR A 79 -1.02 14.44 9.08
C TYR A 79 -1.36 13.12 8.37
N PHE A 80 -2.03 12.17 9.03
CA PHE A 80 -2.40 10.90 8.41
C PHE A 80 -3.42 11.07 7.28
N ASN A 81 -4.37 12.00 7.43
CA ASN A 81 -5.29 12.33 6.35
C ASN A 81 -4.57 12.99 5.16
N SER A 82 -3.51 13.78 5.39
CA SER A 82 -2.77 14.41 4.28
C SER A 82 -1.94 13.43 3.45
N ILE A 83 -1.55 12.27 3.99
CA ILE A 83 -0.83 11.23 3.24
C ILE A 83 -1.69 10.62 2.12
N GLY A 84 -3.01 10.57 2.32
CA GLY A 84 -3.98 10.15 1.32
C GLY A 84 -3.85 8.67 0.90
N PHE A 85 -3.72 7.75 1.85
CA PHE A 85 -3.56 6.31 1.55
C PHE A 85 -4.75 5.72 0.79
N ASN A 86 -5.98 6.17 1.10
CA ASN A 86 -7.18 5.65 0.46
C ASN A 86 -7.28 6.10 -1.00
N GLU A 87 -6.96 7.36 -1.26
CA GLU A 87 -6.89 7.97 -2.60
C GLU A 87 -5.82 7.28 -3.44
N LYS A 88 -4.65 6.99 -2.85
CA LYS A 88 -3.59 6.22 -3.53
C LYS A 88 -4.04 4.80 -3.86
N ALA A 89 -4.75 4.12 -2.96
CA ALA A 89 -5.30 2.80 -3.22
C ALA A 89 -6.25 2.82 -4.43
N LEU A 90 -7.16 3.79 -4.48
CA LEU A 90 -8.10 3.97 -5.59
C LEU A 90 -7.38 4.22 -6.93
N LYS A 91 -6.34 5.05 -6.94
CA LYS A 91 -5.51 5.26 -8.13
C LYS A 91 -4.83 3.98 -8.62
N TYR A 92 -4.25 3.18 -7.71
CA TYR A 92 -3.68 1.89 -8.09
C TYR A 92 -4.73 0.94 -8.66
N LYS A 93 -5.95 0.95 -8.10
CA LYS A 93 -7.09 0.18 -8.59
C LYS A 93 -7.48 0.53 -10.01
N GLU A 94 -7.73 1.80 -10.27
CA GLU A 94 -8.04 2.31 -11.61
C GLU A 94 -6.94 1.90 -12.60
N SER A 95 -5.69 2.04 -12.17
CA SER A 95 -4.55 1.74 -13.03
C SER A 95 -4.41 0.28 -13.41
N TYR A 96 -4.55 -0.69 -12.49
CA TYR A 96 -4.46 -2.09 -12.89
C TYR A 96 -5.70 -2.56 -13.68
N LEU A 97 -6.84 -1.89 -13.53
CA LEU A 97 -8.03 -2.13 -14.37
C LEU A 97 -7.77 -1.64 -15.80
N GLU A 98 -7.20 -0.43 -15.98
CA GLU A 98 -6.75 0.07 -17.28
C GLU A 98 -5.70 -0.87 -17.90
N LEU A 99 -4.72 -1.35 -17.12
CA LEU A 99 -3.73 -2.34 -17.60
C LEU A 99 -4.37 -3.68 -17.99
N THR A 100 -5.45 -4.07 -17.33
CA THR A 100 -6.19 -5.30 -17.67
C THR A 100 -6.89 -5.14 -19.02
N GLN A 101 -7.52 -4.00 -19.26
CA GLN A 101 -8.13 -3.70 -20.55
C GLN A 101 -7.08 -3.63 -21.66
N LEU A 102 -5.94 -3.00 -21.39
CA LEU A 102 -4.82 -2.95 -22.33
C LEU A 102 -4.28 -4.35 -22.66
N GLN A 103 -4.16 -5.22 -21.65
CA GLN A 103 -3.75 -6.60 -21.86
C GLN A 103 -4.71 -7.33 -22.81
N TYR A 104 -6.02 -7.21 -22.61
CA TYR A 104 -7.00 -7.83 -23.51
C TYR A 104 -6.90 -7.32 -24.94
N LYS A 105 -6.68 -6.00 -25.14
CA LYS A 105 -6.45 -5.44 -26.48
C LYS A 105 -5.21 -6.04 -27.14
N MET A 106 -4.11 -6.19 -26.41
CA MET A 106 -2.88 -6.78 -26.95
C MET A 106 -3.01 -8.28 -27.23
N GLU A 107 -3.78 -9.01 -26.41
CA GLU A 107 -4.09 -10.43 -26.65
C GLU A 107 -4.95 -10.58 -27.92
N GLN A 108 -5.93 -9.70 -28.14
CA GLN A 108 -6.73 -9.69 -29.38
C GLN A 108 -5.86 -9.50 -30.63
N LEU A 109 -4.84 -8.63 -30.59
CA LEU A 109 -3.90 -8.47 -31.70
C LEU A 109 -3.07 -9.72 -32.01
N LEU A 110 -2.86 -10.59 -31.02
CA LEU A 110 -2.18 -11.87 -31.24
C LEU A 110 -3.09 -12.89 -31.92
N ASP A 111 -4.41 -12.75 -31.76
CA ASP A 111 -5.41 -13.66 -32.34
C ASP A 111 -5.84 -13.24 -33.76
N GLU A 112 -5.42 -12.07 -34.25
CA GLU A 112 -5.80 -11.55 -35.57
C GLU A 112 -5.10 -12.29 -36.74
N GLU A 113 -5.91 -12.83 -37.66
CA GLU A 113 -5.44 -13.55 -38.85
C GLU A 113 -4.73 -12.66 -39.88
N GLU A 114 -5.05 -11.36 -39.94
CA GLU A 114 -4.48 -10.40 -40.92
C GLU A 114 -3.02 -10.03 -40.63
N GLY A 115 -2.46 -10.48 -39.49
CA GLY A 115 -1.10 -10.21 -39.10
C GLY A 115 -0.92 -8.84 -38.41
N ILE A 116 0.07 -8.79 -37.52
CA ILE A 116 0.26 -7.70 -36.57
C ILE A 116 0.75 -6.42 -37.27
N LYS A 117 -0.07 -5.37 -37.22
CA LYS A 117 0.32 -4.02 -37.64
C LYS A 117 1.26 -3.39 -36.62
N THR A 118 2.46 -3.04 -37.06
CA THR A 118 3.50 -2.45 -36.19
C THR A 118 3.07 -1.12 -35.55
N GLU A 119 2.25 -0.34 -36.25
CA GLU A 119 1.70 0.94 -35.79
C GLU A 119 0.74 0.76 -34.62
N GLU A 120 -0.17 -0.21 -34.72
CA GLU A 120 -1.13 -0.52 -33.67
C GLU A 120 -0.46 -1.01 -32.36
N PHE A 121 0.61 -1.82 -32.49
CA PHE A 121 1.42 -2.18 -31.33
C PHE A 121 2.16 -0.98 -30.71
N HIS A 122 2.57 -0.01 -31.52
CA HIS A 122 3.20 1.22 -31.02
C HIS A 122 2.18 2.07 -30.24
N ASP A 123 0.95 2.18 -30.74
CA ASP A 123 -0.11 2.91 -30.06
C ASP A 123 -0.47 2.28 -28.71
N LEU A 124 -0.60 0.96 -28.64
CA LEU A 124 -0.86 0.27 -27.36
C LEU A 124 0.31 0.39 -26.36
N LYS A 125 1.55 0.58 -26.84
CA LYS A 125 2.69 0.94 -25.96
C LYS A 125 2.59 2.37 -25.45
N SER A 126 2.10 3.29 -26.27
CA SER A 126 1.82 4.66 -25.84
C SER A 126 0.74 4.67 -24.74
N ASP A 127 -0.35 3.92 -24.94
CA ASP A 127 -1.39 3.70 -23.95
C ASP A 127 -0.79 3.16 -22.63
N TYR A 128 0.09 2.16 -22.71
CA TYR A 128 0.79 1.65 -21.53
C TYR A 128 1.53 2.76 -20.78
N GLN A 129 2.33 3.58 -21.47
CA GLN A 129 3.06 4.69 -20.84
C GLN A 129 2.13 5.73 -20.23
N GLN A 130 1.01 6.02 -20.88
CA GLN A 130 0.00 6.92 -20.36
C GLN A 130 -0.61 6.37 -19.05
N ILE A 131 -0.98 5.08 -19.02
CA ILE A 131 -1.47 4.42 -17.80
C ILE A 131 -0.40 4.44 -16.70
N LEU A 132 0.88 4.29 -17.06
CA LEU A 132 1.97 4.38 -16.08
C LEU A 132 2.06 5.77 -15.44
N SER A 133 1.90 6.83 -16.24
CA SER A 133 2.06 8.22 -15.80
C SER A 133 0.99 8.71 -14.81
N LYS A 134 -0.18 8.06 -14.75
CA LYS A 134 -1.32 8.47 -13.92
C LYS A 134 -1.17 8.10 -12.45
N THR A 135 -0.24 7.21 -12.09
CA THR A 135 -0.12 6.68 -10.74
C THR A 135 1.32 6.66 -10.26
N ASP A 136 1.49 6.83 -8.96
CA ASP A 136 2.78 6.60 -8.29
C ASP A 136 3.34 5.20 -8.63
N ASN A 137 4.66 5.08 -8.62
CA ASN A 137 5.30 3.78 -8.79
C ASN A 137 4.93 2.85 -7.64
N HIS A 138 4.76 1.55 -7.93
CA HIS A 138 4.70 0.55 -6.89
C HIS A 138 6.07 0.46 -6.20
N SER A 139 6.12 -0.03 -4.95
CA SER A 139 7.40 -0.23 -4.28
C SER A 139 7.97 -1.60 -4.64
N GLU A 140 9.28 -1.75 -4.43
CA GLU A 140 9.99 -3.01 -4.64
C GLU A 140 9.36 -4.16 -3.84
N LEU A 141 8.83 -3.88 -2.64
CA LEU A 141 8.17 -4.88 -1.80
C LEU A 141 6.90 -5.46 -2.44
N ASP A 142 6.17 -4.66 -3.24
CA ASP A 142 4.99 -5.15 -3.95
C ASP A 142 5.41 -6.16 -5.02
N TYR A 143 6.45 -5.81 -5.76
CA TYR A 143 7.03 -6.68 -6.79
C TYR A 143 7.61 -7.97 -6.18
N LEU A 144 8.38 -7.88 -5.11
CA LEU A 144 8.90 -9.05 -4.39
C LEU A 144 7.78 -9.96 -3.90
N LYS A 145 6.67 -9.38 -3.42
CA LYS A 145 5.51 -10.15 -3.00
C LYS A 145 4.86 -10.90 -4.17
N VAL A 146 4.78 -10.30 -5.35
CA VAL A 146 4.33 -10.97 -6.59
C VAL A 146 5.25 -12.14 -6.93
N LEU A 147 6.57 -11.92 -6.92
CA LEU A 147 7.54 -12.99 -7.21
C LEU A 147 7.43 -14.16 -6.23
N ILE A 148 7.26 -13.89 -4.94
CA ILE A 148 7.05 -14.92 -3.90
C ILE A 148 5.76 -15.69 -4.17
N LYS A 149 4.64 -15.00 -4.45
CA LYS A 149 3.34 -15.65 -4.73
C LYS A 149 3.36 -16.56 -5.95
N HIS A 150 4.18 -16.24 -6.94
CA HIS A 150 4.28 -16.97 -8.20
C HIS A 150 5.50 -17.91 -8.26
N ASN A 151 6.16 -18.18 -7.13
CA ASN A 151 7.35 -19.06 -7.04
C ASN A 151 8.49 -18.66 -8.01
N ASN A 152 8.57 -17.38 -8.36
CA ASN A 152 9.56 -16.83 -9.30
C ASN A 152 10.71 -16.12 -8.58
N LEU A 153 10.73 -16.13 -7.25
CA LEU A 153 11.81 -15.52 -6.47
C LEU A 153 13.00 -16.48 -6.36
N THR A 154 14.13 -16.10 -6.95
CA THR A 154 15.34 -16.93 -6.97
C THR A 154 16.41 -16.47 -5.97
N SER A 155 16.33 -15.23 -5.49
CA SER A 155 17.37 -14.63 -4.64
C SER A 155 17.03 -14.73 -3.15
N ILE A 156 17.94 -15.33 -2.37
CA ILE A 156 17.84 -15.39 -0.90
C ILE A 156 17.89 -13.99 -0.29
N ARG A 157 18.67 -13.07 -0.87
CA ARG A 157 18.81 -11.70 -0.36
C ARG A 157 17.49 -10.94 -0.41
N SER A 158 16.74 -11.06 -1.50
CA SER A 158 15.44 -10.38 -1.62
C SER A 158 14.38 -11.01 -0.72
N LEU A 159 14.46 -12.32 -0.48
CA LEU A 159 13.63 -13.00 0.51
C LEU A 159 13.89 -12.48 1.94
N LEU A 160 15.17 -12.39 2.33
CA LEU A 160 15.57 -11.84 3.62
C LEU A 160 15.13 -10.38 3.77
N TYR A 161 15.30 -9.56 2.73
CA TYR A 161 14.83 -8.17 2.73
C TYR A 161 13.31 -8.09 2.93
N PHE A 162 12.54 -8.92 2.23
CA PHE A 162 11.08 -8.95 2.38
C PHE A 162 10.65 -9.33 3.81
N TYR A 163 11.24 -10.38 4.38
CA TYR A 163 10.87 -10.81 5.74
C TYR A 163 11.36 -9.85 6.83
N THR A 164 12.56 -9.30 6.71
CA THR A 164 13.10 -8.33 7.68
C THR A 164 12.28 -7.05 7.70
N PHE A 165 11.87 -6.53 6.53
CA PHE A 165 10.99 -5.37 6.46
C PHE A 165 9.63 -5.63 7.14
N ASN A 166 9.01 -6.77 6.85
CA ASN A 166 7.73 -7.13 7.49
C ASN A 166 7.88 -7.34 9.00
N PHE A 167 8.97 -7.97 9.45
CA PHE A 167 9.26 -8.14 10.87
C PHE A 167 9.38 -6.80 11.59
N ILE A 168 10.17 -5.86 11.05
CA ILE A 168 10.31 -4.51 11.60
C ILE A 168 8.95 -3.81 11.68
N LYS A 169 8.13 -3.91 10.62
CA LYS A 169 6.79 -3.33 10.60
C LYS A 169 5.90 -3.88 11.72
N TYR A 170 5.90 -5.19 11.92
CA TYR A 170 5.13 -5.81 13.01
C TYR A 170 5.67 -5.42 14.38
N ALA A 171 7.00 -5.35 14.55
CA ALA A 171 7.62 -4.90 15.79
C ALA A 171 7.22 -3.46 16.15
N VAL A 172 7.27 -2.54 15.17
CA VAL A 172 6.80 -1.15 15.35
C VAL A 172 5.33 -1.11 15.72
N PHE A 173 4.49 -1.90 15.06
CA PHE A 173 3.07 -2.00 15.39
C PHE A 173 2.84 -2.47 16.83
N THR A 174 3.54 -3.52 17.26
CA THR A 174 3.43 -4.01 18.64
C THR A 174 3.92 -2.97 19.66
N CYS A 175 4.97 -2.22 19.36
CA CYS A 175 5.44 -1.15 20.23
C CYS A 175 4.39 -0.04 20.38
N ILE A 176 3.76 0.38 19.28
CA ILE A 176 2.68 1.39 19.29
C ILE A 176 1.51 0.90 20.14
N LEU A 177 1.10 -0.36 20.00
CA LEU A 177 0.00 -0.93 20.78
C LEU A 177 0.27 -0.97 22.29
N VAL A 178 1.48 -1.35 22.69
CA VAL A 178 1.83 -1.56 24.10
C VAL A 178 2.12 -0.23 24.81
N LEU A 179 2.50 0.82 24.08
CA LEU A 179 2.84 2.14 24.64
C LEU A 179 1.79 2.73 25.60
N PRO A 180 0.48 2.82 25.28
CA PRO A 180 -0.50 3.32 26.23
C PRO A 180 -0.68 2.44 27.47
N LEU A 181 -0.48 1.12 27.36
CA LEU A 181 -0.54 0.22 28.52
C LEU A 181 0.62 0.46 29.49
N ILE A 182 1.82 0.69 28.95
CA ILE A 182 2.99 1.06 29.77
C ILE A 182 2.71 2.39 30.49
N LEU A 183 2.16 3.38 29.77
CA LEU A 183 1.81 4.67 30.37
C LEU A 183 0.79 4.54 31.51
N ILE A 184 -0.22 3.66 31.37
CA ILE A 184 -1.15 3.37 32.46
C ILE A 184 -0.42 2.85 33.70
N ILE A 185 0.51 1.90 33.54
CA ILE A 185 1.27 1.33 34.67
C ILE A 185 2.11 2.38 35.40
N PHE A 186 2.64 3.38 34.69
CA PHE A 186 3.38 4.47 35.31
C PHE A 186 2.50 5.53 35.98
N VAL A 187 1.22 5.61 35.60
CA VAL A 187 0.27 6.62 36.09
C VAL A 187 -0.58 6.10 37.25
N ILE A 188 -0.88 4.79 37.31
CA ILE A 188 -1.47 4.09 38.47
C ILE A 188 -0.45 4.03 39.61
#